data_AF-A0A7K1JUN7-F1
#
_entry.id   AF-A0A7K1JUN7-F1
#
_cell.length_a   1.000
_cell.length_b   1.000
_cell.length_c   1.000
_cell.angle_alpha   90.00
_cell.angle_beta   90.00
_cell.angle_gamma   90.00
#
_symmetry.space_group_name_H-M   'P 1'
#
loop_
_entity.id
_entity.type
_entity.pdbx_description
1 polymer ?
#
loop_
_entity_poly.entity_id
_entity_poly.type
_entity_poly.pdbx_seq_one_letter_code
_entity_poly.pdbx_strand_id
1 'polypeptide(L)' 'MEEEYYQACRAAADWMTGKQDGPAQLVEGYLGSIQGSASVGPGTFHKSWHELPADRQAAVIVATNAAAEQQC' A
#
# COMPACT_ATOMS: atom_id res chain seq x y z
N MET A 1 14.13 3.62 5.09
CA MET A 1 13.76 4.45 3.92
C MET A 1 13.51 3.59 2.69
N GLU A 2 14.53 2.92 2.12
CA GLU A 2 14.32 2.03 0.96
C GLU A 2 13.71 0.68 1.35
N GLU A 3 14.23 0.04 2.41
CA GLU A 3 13.70 -1.25 2.89
C GLU A 3 12.22 -1.17 3.31
N GLU A 4 11.85 -0.13 4.06
CA GLU A 4 10.47 0.12 4.47
C GLU A 4 9.55 0.36 3.26
N TYR A 5 10.03 1.07 2.23
CA TYR A 5 9.28 1.28 1.00
C TYR A 5 9.08 -0.04 0.24
N TYR A 6 10.14 -0.86 0.12
CA TYR A 6 10.06 -2.18 -0.48
C TYR A 6 9.07 -3.07 0.27
N GLN A 7 9.08 -3.05 1.61
CA GLN A 7 8.11 -3.79 2.43
C GLN A 7 6.67 -3.30 2.22
N ALA A 8 6.45 -1.99 2.11
CA ALA A 8 5.13 -1.43 1.81
C ALA A 8 4.63 -1.88 0.43
N CYS A 9 5.51 -1.88 -0.57
CA CYS A 9 5.20 -2.35 -1.92
C CYS A 9 4.85 -3.84 -1.92
N ARG A 10 5.65 -4.68 -1.25
CA ARG A 10 5.40 -6.12 -1.12
C ARG A 10 4.08 -6.41 -0.42
N ALA A 11 3.76 -5.68 0.65
CA ALA A 11 2.48 -5.86 1.36
C ALA A 11 1.27 -5.51 0.46
N ALA A 12 1.38 -4.49 -0.39
CA ALA A 12 0.34 -4.17 -1.38
C ALA A 12 0.24 -5.27 -2.45
N ALA A 13 1.36 -5.75 -2.98
CA ALA A 13 1.39 -6.82 -3.99
C ALA A 13 0.79 -8.13 -3.45
N ASP A 14 1.09 -8.48 -2.21
CA ASP A 14 0.55 -9.66 -1.54
C ASP A 14 -0.97 -9.53 -1.36
N TRP A 15 -1.49 -8.33 -1.04
CA TRP A 15 -2.93 -8.09 -0.99
C TRP A 15 -3.60 -8.20 -2.37
N MET A 16 -2.92 -7.76 -3.43
CA MET A 16 -3.43 -7.81 -4.81
C MET A 16 -3.44 -9.22 -5.41
N THR A 17 -2.57 -10.10 -4.91
CA THR A 17 -2.40 -11.46 -5.44
C THR A 17 -3.71 -12.24 -5.45
N GLY A 18 -4.10 -12.77 -6.62
CA GLY A 18 -5.29 -13.61 -6.78
C GLY A 18 -6.63 -12.87 -6.87
N LYS A 19 -6.63 -11.53 -6.82
CA LYS A 19 -7.83 -10.73 -7.11
C LYS A 19 -8.07 -10.66 -8.62
N GLN A 20 -9.35 -10.61 -9.02
CA GLN A 20 -9.76 -10.62 -10.43
C GLN A 20 -10.02 -9.20 -10.99
N ASP A 21 -9.81 -8.16 -10.19
CA ASP A 21 -10.07 -6.77 -10.55
C ASP A 21 -8.98 -6.16 -11.43
N GLY A 22 -9.32 -5.08 -12.15
CA GLY A 22 -8.36 -4.33 -12.96
C GLY A 22 -7.34 -3.55 -12.11
N PRO A 23 -6.17 -3.18 -12.68
CA PRO A 23 -5.08 -2.52 -11.93
C PRO A 23 -5.51 -1.27 -11.16
N ALA A 24 -6.36 -0.41 -11.76
CA ALA A 24 -6.87 0.78 -11.09
C ALA A 24 -7.78 0.45 -9.89
N GLN A 25 -8.63 -0.57 -10.01
CA GLN A 25 -9.47 -1.03 -8.89
C GLN A 25 -8.63 -1.69 -7.79
N LEU A 26 -7.52 -2.35 -8.12
CA LEU A 26 -6.63 -2.94 -7.13
C LEU A 26 -5.88 -1.86 -6.32
N VAL A 27 -5.41 -0.79 -6.98
CA VAL A 27 -4.78 0.36 -6.30
C VAL A 27 -5.78 1.06 -5.38
N GLU A 28 -6.91 1.52 -5.93
CA GLU A 28 -7.92 2.25 -5.16
C GLU A 28 -8.55 1.36 -4.07
N GLY A 29 -8.74 0.06 -4.36
CA GLY A 29 -9.26 -0.92 -3.39
C GLY A 29 -8.31 -1.16 -2.23
N TYR A 30 -7.01 -1.28 -2.48
CA TYR A 30 -6.02 -1.41 -1.41
C TYR A 30 -5.96 -0.13 -0.56
N LEU A 31 -5.84 1.04 -1.20
CA LEU A 31 -5.81 2.33 -0.52
C LEU A 31 -7.07 2.57 0.30
N GLY A 32 -8.25 2.29 -0.25
CA GLY A 32 -9.52 2.37 0.48
C GLY A 32 -9.54 1.45 1.70
N SER A 33 -8.98 0.23 1.59
CA SER A 33 -8.93 -0.71 2.73
C SER A 33 -8.06 -0.22 3.89
N ILE A 34 -6.91 0.39 3.61
CA ILE A 34 -5.99 0.90 4.65
C ILE A 34 -6.42 2.27 5.18
N GLN A 35 -7.09 3.09 4.37
CA GLN A 35 -7.64 4.39 4.78
C GLN A 35 -8.90 4.24 5.62
N GLY A 36 -9.73 3.24 5.31
CA GLY A 36 -10.99 2.98 6.02
C GLY A 36 -10.84 2.11 7.27
N SER A 37 -9.65 1.57 7.56
CA SER A 37 -9.40 0.72 8.72
C SER A 37 -8.28 1.27 9.60
N ALA A 38 -8.27 0.86 10.87
CA ALA A 38 -7.13 1.09 11.76
C ALA A 38 -6.01 0.04 11.55
N SER A 39 -5.89 -0.53 10.33
CA SER A 39 -4.91 -1.56 10.03
C SER A 39 -3.50 -1.02 10.16
N VAL A 40 -2.64 -1.80 10.81
CA VAL A 40 -1.24 -1.48 11.03
C VAL A 40 -0.39 -2.63 10.50
N GLY A 41 0.55 -2.32 9.61
CA GLY A 41 1.47 -3.32 9.07
C GLY A 41 2.55 -2.72 8.18
N PRO A 42 3.35 -3.56 7.50
CA PRO A 42 4.42 -3.09 6.61
C PRO A 42 3.89 -2.18 5.49
N GLY A 43 2.69 -2.45 4.99
CA GLY A 43 1.96 -1.61 4.01
C GLY A 43 1.70 -0.17 4.46
N THR A 44 1.75 0.09 5.77
CA THR A 44 1.50 1.40 6.38
C THR A 44 2.61 1.82 7.34
N PHE A 45 3.85 1.34 7.12
CA PHE A 45 5.01 1.69 7.96
C PHE A 45 4.78 1.46 9.47
N HIS A 46 4.03 0.40 9.81
CA HIS A 46 3.68 0.05 11.19
C HIS A 46 2.95 1.17 11.95
N LYS A 47 2.20 2.02 11.25
CA LYS A 47 1.25 2.99 11.81
C LYS A 47 -0.10 2.88 11.13
N SER A 48 -1.17 3.36 11.76
CA SER A 48 -2.43 3.50 11.04
C SER A 48 -2.32 4.63 10.01
N TRP A 49 -3.14 4.61 8.95
CA TRP A 49 -3.11 5.64 7.90
C TRP A 49 -3.21 7.07 8.46
N HIS A 50 -4.04 7.27 9.48
CA HIS A 50 -4.28 8.58 10.10
C HIS A 50 -3.11 9.08 10.96
N GLU A 51 -2.18 8.21 11.34
CA GLU A 51 -0.99 8.57 12.11
C GLU A 51 0.23 8.82 11.20
N LEU A 52 0.12 8.54 9.91
CA LEU A 52 1.19 8.77 8.95
C LEU A 52 1.31 10.27 8.64
N PRO A 53 2.53 10.83 8.66
CA PRO A 53 2.75 12.15 8.08
C PRO A 53 2.53 12.10 6.56
N ALA A 54 2.28 13.26 5.95
CA ALA A 54 1.86 13.36 4.54
C ALA A 54 2.88 12.75 3.56
N ASP A 55 4.18 12.85 3.83
CA ASP A 55 5.24 12.23 3.05
C ASP A 55 5.17 10.70 3.09
N ARG A 56 4.84 10.12 4.25
CA ARG A 56 4.64 8.68 4.38
C ARG A 56 3.34 8.21 3.73
N GLN A 57 2.26 9.00 3.80
CA GLN A 57 1.03 8.70 3.04
C GLN A 57 1.32 8.67 1.53
N ALA A 58 2.06 9.65 1.02
CA ALA A 58 2.50 9.66 -0.38
C ALA A 58 3.36 8.43 -0.71
N ALA A 59 4.29 8.04 0.16
CA ALA A 59 5.12 6.84 -0.05
C ALA A 59 4.29 5.55 -0.12
N VAL A 60 3.24 5.39 0.69
CA VAL A 60 2.31 4.25 0.60
C VAL A 60 1.58 4.25 -0.75
N ILE A 61 1.11 5.42 -1.21
CA ILE A 61 0.44 5.54 -2.51
C ILE A 61 1.39 5.14 -3.64
N VAL A 62 2.63 5.63 -3.63
CA VAL A 62 3.63 5.29 -4.65
C VAL A 62 3.98 3.80 -4.61
N ALA A 63 4.19 3.23 -3.42
CA ALA A 63 4.44 1.80 -3.25
C ALA A 63 3.27 0.92 -3.74
N THR A 64 2.04 1.37 -3.53
CA THR A 64 0.83 0.67 -4.01
C THR A 64 0.74 0.68 -5.53
N ASN A 65 1.05 1.81 -6.17
CA ASN A 65 1.11 1.89 -7.64
C ASN A 65 2.22 1.00 -8.20
N ALA A 66 3.41 1.01 -7.59
CA ALA A 66 4.51 0.13 -7.98
C ALA A 66 4.14 -1.35 -7.84
N ALA A 67 3.41 -1.72 -6.78
CA ALA A 67 2.93 -3.08 -6.58
C ALA A 67 1.98 -3.55 -7.70
N ALA A 68 1.05 -2.69 -8.12
CA ALA A 68 0.13 -3.00 -9.23
C ALA A 68 0.86 -3.21 -10.56
N GLU A 69 1.97 -2.50 -10.77
CA GLU A 69 2.84 -2.61 -11.94
C GLU A 69 3.90 -3.72 -11.82
N GLN A 70 3.94 -4.47 -10.70
CA GLN A 70 4.95 -5.48 -10.40
C GLN A 70 6.39 -4.92 -10.35
N GLN A 71 6.54 -3.69 -9.83
CA GLN A 71 7.79 -2.92 -9.75
C GLN A 71 8.21 -2.64 -8.30
N CYS A 72 7.98 -3.60 -7.41
CA CYS A 72 8.75 -3.69 -6.17
C CYS A 72 10.18 -4.18 -6.52
#